data_AF-A0A2E5CE28-F1
#
_entry.id   AF-A0A2E5CE28-F1
#
_cell.length_a   1.000
_cell.length_b   1.000
_cell.length_c   1.000
_cell.angle_alpha   90.00
_cell.angle_beta   90.00
_cell.angle_gamma   90.00
#
_symmetry.space_group_name_H-M   'P 1'
#
loop_
_entity.id
_entity.type
_entity.pdbx_description
1 polymer ?
#
loop_
_entity_poly.entity_id
_entity_poly.type
_entity_poly.pdbx_seq_one_letter_code
_entity_poly.pdbx_strand_id
1 'polypeptide(L)'
;MPLPLFRVVEILEVRRSSIWSKLVNAPIGKQPVVVDVRTARDMELEALELVDEYLEENNVRDFPYKLYVLTNLPQHPRLEVFKSWDDLPSFFKKKNRPLNMKENTLMAKVTLKQNSMENINFSEVQETLASYANKHKMLAKKQSYLDFLKDISEGLGG
;
A
#
# COMPACT_ATOMS: atom_id res chain seq x y z
N MET A 1 -7.97 15.78 8.03
CA MET A 1 -7.88 14.72 7.01
C MET A 1 -9.08 13.79 7.15
N PRO A 2 -9.67 13.33 6.05
CA PRO A 2 -10.73 12.32 6.09
C PRO A 2 -10.17 11.00 6.64
N LEU A 3 -11.02 10.21 7.28
CA LEU A 3 -10.71 8.82 7.63
C LEU A 3 -10.25 8.07 6.37
N PRO A 4 -9.33 7.08 6.49
CA PRO A 4 -8.92 6.25 5.36
C PRO A 4 -10.09 5.34 4.98
N LEU A 5 -10.98 5.90 4.18
CA LEU A 5 -12.16 5.26 3.61
C LEU A 5 -11.92 5.18 2.11
N PHE A 6 -12.50 4.16 1.49
CA PHE A 6 -12.42 4.04 0.03
C PHE A 6 -12.97 5.30 -0.64
N ARG A 7 -12.13 5.91 -1.49
CA ARG A 7 -12.61 6.90 -2.46
C ARG A 7 -12.78 6.21 -3.80
N VAL A 8 -14.01 6.25 -4.29
CA VAL A 8 -14.39 5.63 -5.54
C VAL A 8 -14.14 6.61 -6.69
N VAL A 9 -13.50 6.13 -7.75
CA VAL A 9 -13.30 6.83 -9.01
C VAL A 9 -13.95 5.98 -10.09
N GLU A 10 -15.10 6.41 -10.57
CA GLU A 10 -15.84 5.69 -11.61
C GLU A 10 -15.37 6.13 -13.00
N ILE A 11 -14.98 5.15 -13.84
CA ILE A 11 -14.60 5.37 -15.22
C ILE A 11 -15.84 5.16 -16.11
N LEU A 12 -16.48 6.26 -16.47
CA LEU A 12 -17.66 6.30 -17.34
C LEU A 12 -17.31 6.37 -18.83
N GLU A 13 -16.15 6.95 -19.15
CA GLU A 13 -15.72 7.22 -20.51
C GLU A 13 -14.28 6.74 -20.68
N VAL A 14 -14.05 5.88 -21.67
CA VAL A 14 -12.73 5.33 -21.99
C VAL A 14 -12.03 6.27 -22.96
N ARG A 15 -11.50 7.36 -22.40
CA ARG A 15 -10.61 8.29 -23.10
C ARG A 15 -9.43 8.60 -22.21
N ARG A 16 -8.21 8.53 -22.76
CA ARG A 16 -6.95 8.81 -22.05
C ARG A 16 -7.03 10.10 -21.22
N SER A 17 -7.43 11.21 -21.84
CA SER A 17 -7.54 12.51 -21.16
C SER A 17 -8.54 12.51 -19.99
N SER A 18 -9.69 11.84 -20.14
CA SER A 18 -10.73 11.77 -19.12
C SER A 18 -10.26 10.95 -17.92
N ILE A 19 -9.73 9.74 -18.17
CA ILE A 19 -9.19 8.85 -17.13
C ILE A 19 -8.05 9.52 -16.38
N TRP A 20 -7.10 10.11 -17.10
CA TRP A 20 -5.97 10.78 -16.50
C TRP A 20 -6.37 11.97 -15.64
N SER A 21 -7.33 12.79 -16.10
CA SER A 21 -7.81 13.91 -15.29
C SER A 21 -8.46 13.44 -13.98
N LYS A 22 -9.15 12.29 -14.00
CA LYS A 22 -9.74 11.68 -12.80
C LYS A 22 -8.68 11.11 -11.87
N LEU A 23 -7.65 10.45 -12.41
CA LEU A 23 -6.57 9.85 -11.63
C LEU A 23 -5.63 10.92 -11.04
N VAL A 24 -5.34 12.01 -11.75
CA VAL A 24 -4.57 13.16 -11.23
C VAL A 24 -5.25 13.79 -10.02
N ASN A 25 -6.58 13.89 -10.04
CA ASN A 25 -7.37 14.43 -8.94
C ASN A 25 -7.64 13.39 -7.83
N ALA A 26 -7.26 12.13 -8.05
CA ALA A 26 -7.39 11.08 -7.07
C ALA A 26 -6.22 11.15 -6.07
N PRO A 27 -6.47 11.09 -4.76
CA PRO A 27 -5.45 11.14 -3.73
C PRO A 27 -4.80 9.76 -3.54
N ILE A 28 -4.19 9.24 -4.60
CA ILE A 28 -3.47 7.95 -4.62
C ILE A 28 -2.29 8.02 -3.64
N GLY A 29 -2.03 6.93 -2.90
CA GLY A 29 -1.03 6.87 -1.84
C GLY A 29 -1.47 7.51 -0.51
N LYS A 30 -2.32 8.55 -0.55
CA LYS A 30 -2.78 9.28 0.65
C LYS A 30 -4.00 8.66 1.33
N GLN A 31 -4.86 7.99 0.55
CA GLN A 31 -6.01 7.24 1.05
C GLN A 31 -6.31 6.08 0.09
N PRO A 32 -7.02 5.04 0.53
CA PRO A 32 -7.34 3.92 -0.34
C PRO A 32 -8.28 4.37 -1.47
N VAL A 33 -7.85 4.21 -2.71
CA VAL A 33 -8.61 4.57 -3.90
C VAL A 33 -9.10 3.30 -4.59
N VAL A 34 -10.37 3.29 -4.98
CA VAL A 34 -10.98 2.23 -5.78
C VAL A 34 -11.35 2.81 -7.13
N VAL A 35 -10.76 2.29 -8.20
CA VAL A 35 -11.11 2.64 -9.57
C VAL A 35 -12.11 1.60 -10.07
N ASP A 36 -13.33 2.01 -10.39
CA ASP A 36 -14.34 1.11 -10.97
C ASP A 36 -14.32 1.22 -12.49
N VAL A 37 -13.80 0.18 -13.15
CA VAL A 37 -13.76 0.06 -14.62
C VAL A 37 -14.94 -0.75 -15.18
N ARG A 38 -15.73 -1.42 -14.32
CA ARG A 38 -16.87 -2.25 -14.75
C ARG A 38 -17.92 -1.43 -15.51
N THR A 39 -18.01 -0.13 -15.23
CA THR A 39 -18.94 0.78 -15.90
C THR A 39 -18.62 0.97 -17.39
N ALA A 40 -17.38 0.71 -17.82
CA ALA A 40 -16.96 0.76 -19.21
C ALA A 40 -17.40 -0.45 -20.05
N ARG A 41 -17.95 -1.50 -19.42
CA ARG A 41 -18.46 -2.73 -20.05
C ARG A 41 -17.50 -3.33 -21.09
N ASP A 42 -17.78 -3.14 -22.38
CA ASP A 42 -17.03 -3.74 -23.49
C ASP A 42 -15.61 -3.14 -23.64
N MET A 43 -15.38 -1.94 -23.13
CA MET A 43 -14.07 -1.25 -23.14
C MET A 43 -13.34 -1.35 -21.79
N GLU A 44 -13.71 -2.32 -20.96
CA GLU A 44 -13.14 -2.51 -19.62
C GLU A 44 -11.63 -2.84 -19.67
N LEU A 45 -11.19 -3.61 -20.66
CA LEU A 45 -9.78 -3.95 -20.85
C LEU A 45 -8.95 -2.70 -21.20
N GLU A 46 -9.44 -1.91 -22.17
CA GLU A 46 -8.79 -0.67 -22.59
C GLU A 46 -8.75 0.36 -21.45
N ALA A 47 -9.81 0.45 -20.64
CA ALA A 47 -9.82 1.30 -19.46
C ALA A 47 -8.77 0.86 -18.42
N LEU A 48 -8.59 -0.46 -18.23
CA LEU A 48 -7.60 -1.02 -17.31
C LEU A 48 -6.17 -0.73 -17.79
N GLU A 49 -5.90 -0.91 -19.08
CA GLU A 49 -4.60 -0.60 -19.69
C GLU A 49 -4.27 0.89 -19.58
N LEU A 50 -5.23 1.78 -19.81
CA LEU A 50 -5.04 3.24 -19.65
C LEU A 50 -4.78 3.65 -18.19
N VAL A 51 -5.32 2.91 -17.22
CA VAL A 51 -5.03 3.12 -15.79
C VAL A 51 -3.60 2.66 -15.46
N ASP A 52 -3.15 1.52 -16.00
CA ASP A 52 -1.78 1.03 -15.79
C ASP A 52 -0.75 1.96 -16.44
N GLU A 53 -1.01 2.39 -17.68
CA GLU A 53 -0.18 3.37 -18.41
C GLU A 53 -0.01 4.66 -17.61
N TYR A 54 -1.09 5.17 -16.99
CA TYR A 54 -1.03 6.36 -16.16
C TYR A 54 -0.10 6.18 -14.94
N LEU A 55 -0.19 5.03 -14.26
CA LEU A 55 0.62 4.76 -13.07
C LEU A 55 2.10 4.61 -13.42
N GLU A 56 2.41 3.99 -14.56
CA GLU A 56 3.78 3.88 -15.08
C GLU A 56 4.36 5.25 -15.43
N GLU A 57 3.67 6.03 -16.27
CA GLU A 57 4.21 7.28 -16.80
C GLU A 57 4.38 8.35 -15.72
N ASN A 58 3.48 8.39 -14.73
CA ASN A 58 3.52 9.37 -13.65
C ASN A 58 4.29 8.88 -12.42
N ASN A 59 4.85 7.66 -12.47
CA ASN A 59 5.58 7.02 -11.37
C ASN A 59 4.85 7.17 -10.02
N VAL A 60 3.53 6.91 -10.06
CA VAL A 60 2.63 7.18 -8.94
C VAL A 60 2.95 6.22 -7.81
N ARG A 61 3.27 6.77 -6.64
CA ARG A 61 3.52 5.97 -5.44
C ARG A 61 2.18 5.60 -4.78
N ASP A 62 1.92 4.30 -4.68
CA ASP A 62 0.73 3.72 -4.07
C ASP A 62 0.95 3.32 -2.60
N PHE A 63 1.91 3.96 -1.93
CA PHE A 63 2.24 3.76 -0.53
C PHE A 63 1.98 5.06 0.26
N PRO A 64 1.39 5.01 1.47
CA PRO A 64 1.01 3.82 2.27
C PRO A 64 -0.30 3.14 1.87
N TYR A 65 -1.12 3.74 1.00
CA TYR A 65 -2.41 3.16 0.58
C TYR A 65 -2.44 2.82 -0.90
N LYS A 66 -2.64 1.53 -1.17
CA LYS A 66 -2.71 0.99 -2.54
C LYS A 66 -3.92 1.47 -3.31
N LEU A 67 -3.77 1.45 -4.63
CA LEU A 67 -4.87 1.61 -5.58
C LEU A 67 -5.48 0.24 -5.87
N TYR A 68 -6.79 0.14 -5.70
CA TYR A 68 -7.58 -1.05 -6.00
C TYR A 68 -8.39 -0.82 -7.26
N VAL A 69 -8.56 -1.84 -8.09
CA VAL A 69 -9.36 -1.76 -9.31
C VAL A 69 -10.50 -2.76 -9.24
N LEU A 70 -11.72 -2.32 -9.50
CA LEU A 70 -12.88 -3.19 -9.64
C LEU A 70 -13.09 -3.51 -11.11
N THR A 71 -13.01 -4.79 -11.46
CA THR A 71 -13.16 -5.28 -12.83
C THR A 71 -13.81 -6.67 -12.88
N ASN A 72 -14.53 -6.97 -13.95
CA ASN A 72 -15.03 -8.31 -14.26
C ASN A 72 -13.96 -9.20 -14.91
N LEU A 73 -12.87 -8.61 -15.41
CA LEU A 73 -11.80 -9.32 -16.10
C LEU A 73 -10.97 -10.20 -15.15
N PRO A 74 -10.42 -11.31 -15.66
CA PRO A 74 -9.50 -12.14 -14.88
C PRO A 74 -8.17 -11.41 -14.69
N GLN A 75 -7.73 -11.32 -13.42
CA GLN A 75 -6.42 -10.85 -12.90
C GLN A 75 -5.49 -10.02 -13.82
N HIS A 76 -5.07 -8.84 -13.32
CA HIS A 76 -4.04 -8.02 -13.97
C HIS A 76 -2.65 -8.28 -13.37
N PRO A 77 -1.56 -8.29 -14.15
CA PRO A 77 -0.22 -8.60 -13.66
C PRO A 77 0.34 -7.58 -12.64
N ARG A 78 -0.03 -6.30 -12.78
CA ARG A 78 0.50 -5.20 -11.93
C ARG A 78 -0.51 -4.61 -10.96
N LEU A 79 -1.81 -4.72 -11.27
CA LEU A 79 -2.87 -4.03 -10.54
C LEU A 79 -3.60 -5.02 -9.62
N GLU A 80 -3.89 -4.59 -8.40
CA GLU A 80 -4.74 -5.38 -7.50
C GLU A 80 -6.21 -5.23 -7.94
N VAL A 81 -6.67 -6.24 -8.68
CA VAL A 81 -8.02 -6.29 -9.25
C VAL A 81 -8.98 -7.16 -8.43
N PHE A 82 -10.22 -6.70 -8.31
CA PHE A 82 -11.29 -7.37 -7.56
C PHE A 82 -12.59 -7.38 -8.37
N LYS A 83 -13.40 -8.43 -8.23
CA LYS A 83 -14.69 -8.55 -8.94
C LYS A 83 -15.82 -7.84 -8.20
N SER A 84 -15.84 -7.98 -6.88
CA SER A 84 -16.87 -7.41 -6.02
C SER A 84 -16.31 -6.39 -5.04
N TRP A 85 -17.18 -5.47 -4.62
CA TRP A 85 -16.96 -4.61 -3.46
C TRP A 85 -16.69 -5.42 -2.19
N ASP A 86 -17.22 -6.63 -2.10
CA ASP A 86 -17.07 -7.52 -0.94
C ASP A 86 -15.66 -8.11 -0.82
N ASP A 87 -14.93 -8.23 -1.94
CA ASP A 87 -13.58 -8.79 -1.95
C ASP A 87 -12.51 -7.77 -1.53
N LEU A 88 -12.86 -6.47 -1.54
CA LEU A 88 -11.96 -5.41 -1.10
C LEU A 88 -11.62 -5.55 0.41
N PRO A 89 -10.49 -5.01 0.88
CA PRO A 89 -10.14 -5.00 2.30
C PRO A 89 -11.24 -4.38 3.18
N SER A 90 -11.75 -5.16 4.13
CA SER A 90 -12.85 -4.74 5.02
C SER A 90 -12.48 -3.57 5.94
N PHE A 91 -11.19 -3.38 6.21
CA PHE A 91 -10.68 -2.35 7.10
C PHE A 91 -11.10 -0.93 6.68
N PHE A 92 -11.18 -0.68 5.37
CA PHE A 92 -11.54 0.61 4.79
C PHE A 92 -13.03 0.76 4.46
N LYS A 93 -13.84 -0.32 4.62
CA LYS A 93 -15.30 -0.34 4.36
C LYS A 93 -16.11 0.22 5.53
N LYS A 94 -15.64 1.30 6.16
CA LYS A 94 -16.32 1.91 7.31
C LYS A 94 -17.19 3.08 6.86
N LYS A 95 -18.33 3.27 7.53
CA LYS A 95 -19.14 4.49 7.34
C LYS A 95 -18.41 5.68 7.94
N ASN A 96 -18.47 6.82 7.26
CA ASN A 96 -17.89 8.06 7.75
C ASN A 96 -18.64 8.50 9.00
N ARG A 97 -17.97 8.49 10.16
CA ARG A 97 -18.53 8.91 11.44
C ARG A 97 -17.70 10.07 11.99
N PRO A 98 -18.30 11.04 12.67
CA PRO A 98 -17.54 12.07 13.38
C PRO A 98 -16.68 11.40 14.46
N LEU A 99 -15.41 11.79 14.52
CA LEU A 99 -14.45 11.26 15.49
C LEU A 99 -14.62 11.94 16.84
N ASN A 100 -14.47 11.15 17.90
CA ASN A 100 -14.42 11.68 19.27
C ASN A 100 -13.08 12.42 19.51
N MET A 101 -13.02 13.30 20.51
CA MET A 101 -11.84 14.12 20.81
C MET A 101 -10.55 13.30 20.97
N LYS A 102 -10.62 12.16 21.67
CA LYS A 102 -9.47 11.23 21.82
C LYS A 102 -9.02 10.63 20.49
N GLU A 103 -9.97 10.29 19.62
CA GLU A 103 -9.69 9.73 18.29
C GLU A 103 -9.07 10.79 17.38
N ASN A 104 -9.51 12.04 17.47
CA ASN A 104 -8.92 13.16 16.73
C ASN A 104 -7.47 13.42 17.12
N THR A 105 -7.13 13.39 18.42
CA THR A 105 -5.74 13.53 18.87
C THR A 105 -4.86 12.39 18.36
N LEU A 106 -5.38 11.16 18.36
CA LEU A 106 -4.65 10.00 17.83
C LEU A 106 -4.43 10.12 16.32
N MET A 107 -5.46 10.58 15.58
CA MET A 107 -5.40 10.80 14.14
C MET A 107 -4.38 11.89 13.77
N ALA A 108 -4.31 12.97 14.54
CA ALA A 108 -3.31 14.03 14.34
C ALA A 108 -1.88 13.48 14.49
N LYS A 109 -1.65 12.60 15.47
CA LYS A 109 -0.35 11.93 15.65
C LYS A 109 0.01 11.01 14.48
N VAL A 110 -0.96 10.24 13.97
CA VAL A 110 -0.78 9.39 12.78
C VAL A 110 -0.46 10.23 11.55
N THR A 111 -1.16 11.36 11.37
CA THR A 111 -0.94 12.30 10.26
C THR A 111 0.49 12.82 10.23
N LEU A 112 1.01 13.27 11.37
CA LEU A 112 2.39 13.76 11.47
C LEU A 112 3.40 12.68 11.09
N LYS A 113 3.15 11.42 11.50
CA LYS A 113 4.00 10.29 11.10
C LYS A 113 3.92 9.98 9.61
N GLN A 114 2.72 10.03 9.01
CA GLN A 114 2.55 9.79 7.58
C GLN A 114 3.29 10.84 6.75
N ASN A 115 3.15 12.13 7.08
CA ASN A 115 3.90 13.19 6.42
C ASN A 115 5.42 13.00 6.58
N SER A 116 5.85 12.56 7.76
CA SER A 116 7.26 12.21 7.96
C SER A 116 7.69 11.04 7.08
N MET A 117 6.83 10.05 6.83
CA MET A 117 7.10 8.90 5.96
C MET A 117 7.09 9.24 4.47
N GLU A 118 6.18 10.11 4.01
CA GLU A 118 6.15 10.61 2.62
C GLU A 118 7.46 11.30 2.24
N ASN A 119 8.09 11.97 3.21
CA ASN A 119 9.36 12.67 3.04
C ASN A 119 10.60 11.78 3.19
N ILE A 120 10.44 10.47 3.46
CA ILE A 120 11.58 9.56 3.56
C ILE A 120 12.11 9.27 2.15
N ASN A 121 13.38 9.61 1.92
CA ASN A 121 14.09 9.25 0.71
C ASN A 121 14.47 7.76 0.75
N PHE A 122 13.79 6.94 -0.05
CA PHE A 122 13.91 5.48 0.01
C PHE A 122 15.33 4.99 -0.33
N SER A 123 16.07 5.72 -1.16
CA SER A 123 17.47 5.40 -1.51
C SER A 123 18.40 5.49 -0.30
N GLU A 124 18.21 6.48 0.56
CA GLU A 124 19.02 6.68 1.78
C GLU A 124 18.68 5.63 2.86
N VAL A 125 17.42 5.20 2.91
CA VAL A 125 16.96 4.24 3.92
C VAL A 125 17.27 2.79 3.52
N GLN A 126 17.43 2.51 2.23
CA GLN A 126 17.73 1.17 1.74
C GLN A 126 19.10 0.67 2.19
N GLU A 127 20.12 1.53 2.22
CA GLU A 127 21.44 1.19 2.76
C GLU A 127 21.39 0.90 4.26
N THR A 128 20.63 1.68 5.02
CA THR A 128 20.47 1.46 6.46
C THR A 128 19.70 0.18 6.76
N LEU A 129 18.65 -0.12 5.99
CA LEU A 129 17.90 -1.39 6.06
C LEU A 129 18.79 -2.59 5.74
N ALA A 130 19.59 -2.51 4.68
CA ALA A 130 20.53 -3.57 4.31
C ALA A 130 21.60 -3.79 5.39
N SER A 131 22.17 -2.71 5.94
CA SER A 131 23.11 -2.77 7.05
C SER A 131 22.49 -3.40 8.31
N TYR A 132 21.25 -3.04 8.63
CA TYR A 132 20.52 -3.59 9.77
C TYR A 132 20.25 -5.10 9.61
N ALA A 133 19.80 -5.52 8.42
CA ALA A 133 19.56 -6.93 8.10
C ALA A 133 20.85 -7.77 8.22
N ASN A 134 21.98 -7.24 7.74
CA ASN A 134 23.29 -7.90 7.86
C ASN A 134 23.76 -8.03 9.31
N LYS A 135 23.57 -6.99 10.12
CA LYS A 135 23.89 -7.03 11.56
C LYS A 135 23.06 -8.10 12.30
N HIS A 136 21.77 -8.23 11.98
CA HIS A 136 20.91 -9.27 12.55
C HIS A 136 21.35 -10.69 12.17
N LYS A 137 21.72 -10.91 10.91
CA LYS A 137 22.30 -12.20 10.48
C LYS A 137 23.59 -12.54 11.25
N MET A 138 24.46 -11.56 11.45
CA MET A 138 25.67 -11.74 12.26
C MET A 138 25.35 -12.05 13.73
N LEU A 139 24.37 -11.35 14.30
CA LEU A 139 23.98 -11.53 15.69
C LEU A 139 23.40 -12.93 15.92
N ALA A 140 22.55 -13.41 15.01
CA ALA A 140 22.03 -14.79 15.03
C ALA A 140 23.15 -15.84 14.96
N LYS A 141 24.16 -15.65 14.10
CA LYS A 141 25.33 -16.55 14.04
C LYS A 141 26.12 -16.56 15.35
N LYS A 142 26.37 -15.39 15.94
CA LYS A 142 27.08 -15.30 17.21
C LYS A 142 26.30 -15.94 18.35
N GLN A 143 24.98 -15.77 18.38
CA GLN A 143 24.11 -16.39 19.36
C GLN A 143 24.14 -17.92 19.24
N SER A 144 23.98 -18.46 18.03
CA SER A 144 24.10 -19.90 17.78
C SER A 144 25.45 -20.47 18.21
N TYR A 145 26.54 -19.73 18.01
CA TYR A 145 27.87 -20.15 18.48
C TYR A 145 28.00 -20.11 20.01
N LEU A 146 27.42 -19.10 20.67
CA LEU A 146 27.36 -19.04 22.13
C LEU A 146 26.56 -20.20 22.71
N ASP A 147 25.43 -20.55 22.09
CA ASP A 147 24.59 -21.66 22.52
C ASP A 147 25.35 -22.99 22.37
N PHE A 148 26.06 -23.19 21.25
CA PHE A 148 26.95 -24.35 21.06
C PHE A 148 28.06 -24.45 22.13
N LEU A 149 28.71 -23.33 22.47
CA LEU A 149 29.75 -23.31 23.51
C LEU A 149 29.17 -23.63 24.89
N LYS A 150 27.95 -23.15 25.19
CA LYS A 150 27.25 -23.49 26.43
C LYS A 150 26.97 -24.99 26.51
N ASP A 151 26.42 -25.58 25.45
CA ASP A 151 26.15 -27.02 25.39
C ASP A 151 27.41 -27.86 25.65
N ILE A 152 28.56 -27.46 25.08
CA ILE A 152 29.84 -28.12 25.35
C ILE A 152 30.28 -27.94 26.81
N SER A 153 30.14 -26.73 27.36
CA SER A 153 30.57 -26.44 28.73
C SER A 153 29.72 -27.16 29.79
N GLU A 154 28.42 -27.31 29.53
CA GLU A 154 27.49 -28.01 30.41
C GLU A 154 27.62 -29.53 30.24
N GLY A 155 27.92 -30.02 29.02
CA GLY A 155 28.18 -31.43 28.74
C GLY A 155 29.54 -31.97 29.22
N LEU A 156 30.55 -31.12 29.44
CA LEU A 156 31.87 -31.49 29.99
C LEU A 156 31.95 -31.38 31.52
N GLY A 157 30.91 -30.85 32.17
CA GLY A 157 30.84 -30.67 33.64
C GLY A 157 30.17 -31.82 34.40
N GLY A 158 29.88 -32.95 33.74
CA GLY A 158 29.29 -34.17 34.33
C GLY A 158 30.29 -35.29 34.52
#